data_AF-W2IZK7-F1
#
_entry.id   AF-W2IZK7-F1
#
_cell.length_a   1.000
_cell.length_b   1.000
_cell.length_c   1.000
_cell.angle_alpha   90.00
_cell.angle_beta   90.00
_cell.angle_gamma   90.00
#
_symmetry.space_group_name_H-M   'P 1'
#
loop_
_entity.id
_entity.type
_entity.pdbx_description
1 polymer ?
#
loop_
_entity_poly.entity_id
_entity_poly.type
_entity_poly.pdbx_seq_one_letter_code
_entity_poly.pdbx_strand_id
1 'polypeptide(L)'
;MAIPRRALIIIAVVVVLAIVGVIVGVVVTKDSSNSASTSDGTSSGSMSTSGGSTTTSSGSTTKSSSSSTKKTSSSGSSSITSDPTSVTYSLAAFAIGDWGTTVTQDSCCQSSGYTDYDINAEDVVASVMNQQAANADVAPKIVIGHGDNFYWSGINSEDGRDSRFTTTFEDKFDGDNIKTLPWVNVLGNHDYGGADYICSDGDNTAKCSDGDELITALKNKFSWQSGYTSPNDDRWVLEDHFYVYSIEDSDSGVNIDIFNIDSNDADSHGGLETCCQCYGYAGDDDDTCDNVARGDDACCGGDTDMYDACLAQLTSWADDSRTQLKANIANSTATWKIVNSHYNPYAHYAEAGMQEWFDIINGTGVHLWLNGHTHGENHDYSSSLGVHFVDNGAGGGIIKESASGIPTYAEDYVENLWVYDGTEYGFFSLTAS
;
A
#
# COMPACT_ATOMS: atom_id res chain seq x y z
N MET A 1 -42.11 -19.24 -5.42
CA MET A 1 -41.22 -18.36 -6.21
C MET A 1 -40.80 -17.23 -5.28
N ALA A 2 -39.64 -17.39 -4.65
CA ALA A 2 -39.12 -16.46 -3.67
C ALA A 2 -37.99 -15.65 -4.32
N ILE A 3 -38.05 -14.34 -4.15
CA ILE A 3 -37.05 -13.37 -4.60
C ILE A 3 -35.85 -13.47 -3.65
N PRO A 4 -34.60 -13.60 -4.12
CA PRO A 4 -33.44 -13.63 -3.24
C PRO A 4 -33.20 -12.24 -2.66
N ARG A 5 -33.10 -12.20 -1.32
CA ARG A 5 -32.89 -11.02 -0.49
C ARG A 5 -31.38 -10.75 -0.39
N ARG A 6 -30.90 -9.75 -1.14
CA ARG A 6 -29.70 -8.98 -0.81
C ARG A 6 -30.05 -7.51 -1.02
N ALA A 7 -30.51 -6.86 0.04
CA ALA A 7 -30.74 -5.42 0.13
C ALA A 7 -30.93 -5.09 1.61
N LEU A 8 -29.94 -4.41 2.20
CA LEU A 8 -29.85 -3.69 3.50
C LEU A 8 -28.37 -3.84 3.98
N ILE A 9 -27.38 -3.08 3.50
CA ILE A 9 -26.94 -1.68 3.80
C ILE A 9 -26.75 -1.41 5.31
N ILE A 10 -25.51 -1.14 5.77
CA ILE A 10 -24.97 0.18 6.24
C ILE A 10 -23.50 0.07 6.75
N ILE A 11 -22.59 0.78 6.06
CA ILE A 11 -21.43 1.59 6.53
C ILE A 11 -20.48 1.03 7.62
N ALA A 12 -19.28 0.60 7.19
CA ALA A 12 -18.08 0.52 8.05
C ALA A 12 -16.84 1.24 7.50
N VAL A 13 -16.82 1.71 6.24
CA VAL A 13 -15.53 2.11 5.60
C VAL A 13 -15.26 3.63 5.59
N VAL A 14 -16.16 4.50 6.10
CA VAL A 14 -16.01 5.98 5.92
C VAL A 14 -15.76 6.80 7.21
N VAL A 15 -15.46 6.20 8.37
CA VAL A 15 -15.36 6.99 9.64
C VAL A 15 -14.03 6.90 10.41
N VAL A 16 -13.06 6.07 10.04
CA VAL A 16 -11.82 5.95 10.85
C VAL A 16 -10.79 7.07 10.64
N LEU A 17 -11.07 8.07 9.79
CA LEU A 17 -10.33 9.36 9.80
C LEU A 17 -10.62 10.24 11.04
N ALA A 18 -11.35 9.76 12.04
CA ALA A 18 -11.62 10.51 13.27
C ALA A 18 -11.26 9.80 14.60
N ILE A 19 -10.67 8.59 14.60
CA ILE A 19 -10.39 7.84 15.85
C ILE A 19 -8.91 7.42 15.97
N VAL A 20 -7.99 8.36 15.72
CA VAL A 20 -6.59 8.26 16.20
C VAL A 20 -6.46 8.83 17.65
N GLY A 21 -7.57 8.99 18.37
CA GLY A 21 -7.62 9.80 19.59
C GLY A 21 -7.69 9.11 20.96
N VAL A 22 -7.78 7.77 21.09
CA VAL A 22 -8.19 7.18 22.41
C VAL A 22 -7.33 6.03 22.98
N ILE A 23 -6.35 5.44 22.29
CA ILE A 23 -5.51 4.38 22.91
C ILE A 23 -4.14 4.91 23.37
N VAL A 24 -4.13 5.92 24.26
CA VAL A 24 -3.03 6.12 25.24
C VAL A 24 -3.63 6.71 26.50
N GLY A 25 -3.91 5.85 27.49
CA GLY A 25 -4.67 6.27 28.67
C GLY A 25 -4.42 5.47 29.93
N VAL A 26 -3.20 4.99 30.19
CA VAL A 26 -2.83 4.52 31.54
C VAL A 26 -1.41 4.98 31.90
N VAL A 27 -1.31 5.65 33.06
CA VAL A 27 -0.12 6.12 33.80
C VAL A 27 0.43 7.51 33.40
N VAL A 28 -0.04 8.58 34.07
CA VAL A 28 0.68 9.33 35.14
C VAL A 28 -0.20 10.51 35.57
N THR A 29 -0.60 10.49 36.84
CA THR A 29 -1.15 11.62 37.59
C THR A 29 -0.12 12.72 37.83
N LYS A 30 -0.43 13.99 37.49
CA LYS A 30 -0.42 15.12 38.45
C LYS A 30 -0.83 16.46 37.83
N ASP A 31 -1.91 17.03 38.39
CA ASP A 31 -2.15 18.43 38.76
C ASP A 31 -1.57 19.55 37.86
N SER A 32 -2.45 20.30 37.19
CA SER A 32 -3.01 21.56 37.74
C SER A 32 -3.71 22.44 36.67
N SER A 33 -5.02 22.60 36.89
CA SER A 33 -5.81 23.85 36.82
C SER A 33 -5.90 24.69 35.53
N ASN A 34 -7.17 24.78 35.09
CA ASN A 34 -7.97 25.98 34.81
C ASN A 34 -7.94 26.68 33.43
N SER A 35 -9.10 26.52 32.77
CA SER A 35 -10.04 27.59 32.39
C SER A 35 -10.06 28.07 30.93
N ALA A 36 -11.09 27.59 30.23
CA ALA A 36 -12.14 28.37 29.57
C ALA A 36 -11.75 29.44 28.54
N SER A 37 -11.82 29.01 27.27
CA SER A 37 -12.76 29.43 26.22
C SER A 37 -13.26 30.89 26.11
N THR A 38 -13.46 31.25 24.83
CA THR A 38 -14.24 32.37 24.23
C THR A 38 -13.47 33.69 24.11
N SER A 39 -13.52 34.44 23.03
CA SER A 39 -14.29 34.40 21.77
C SER A 39 -13.75 35.50 20.85
N ASP A 40 -13.93 35.31 19.55
CA ASP A 40 -14.30 36.26 18.50
C ASP A 40 -13.79 37.71 18.52
N GLY A 41 -13.40 38.19 17.35
CA GLY A 41 -13.54 39.62 17.05
C GLY A 41 -12.56 40.18 16.04
N THR A 42 -12.72 39.76 14.79
CA THR A 42 -12.72 40.57 13.57
C THR A 42 -12.07 41.97 13.57
N SER A 43 -11.32 42.16 12.49
CA SER A 43 -11.35 43.34 11.62
C SER A 43 -10.45 44.53 11.95
N SER A 44 -9.47 44.64 11.05
CA SER A 44 -9.35 45.72 10.07
C SER A 44 -8.47 46.91 10.41
N GLY A 45 -7.71 47.27 9.37
CA GLY A 45 -7.14 48.59 9.16
C GLY A 45 -5.63 48.56 9.33
N SER A 46 -4.85 48.27 8.27
CA SER A 46 -4.33 49.29 7.34
C SER A 46 -3.64 50.43 8.10
N MET A 47 -2.40 50.81 7.85
CA MET A 47 -1.63 50.80 6.62
C MET A 47 -0.26 51.39 7.02
N SER A 48 0.81 50.99 6.33
CA SER A 48 1.96 51.82 5.89
C SER A 48 2.50 52.89 6.87
N THR A 49 3.79 53.01 7.15
CA THR A 49 4.91 52.98 6.20
C THR A 49 6.19 53.27 6.99
N SER A 50 7.25 52.56 6.59
CA SER A 50 8.59 53.07 6.27
C SER A 50 9.35 54.02 7.21
N GLY A 51 10.58 53.60 7.50
CA GLY A 51 11.70 54.42 7.99
C GLY A 51 12.44 53.63 9.06
N GLY A 52 13.48 52.84 8.78
CA GLY A 52 14.54 53.04 7.80
C GLY A 52 15.73 53.70 8.50
N SER A 53 16.66 52.86 8.97
CA SER A 53 18.07 53.15 9.27
C SER A 53 18.34 54.15 10.40
N THR A 54 19.27 53.95 11.35
CA THR A 54 20.69 53.72 11.09
C THR A 54 21.39 53.37 12.42
N THR A 55 22.23 52.33 12.36
CA THR A 55 23.50 52.11 13.08
C THR A 55 23.77 52.78 14.43
N THR A 56 24.20 51.94 15.39
CA THR A 56 25.43 52.20 16.16
C THR A 56 26.11 50.89 16.52
N SER A 57 27.35 50.75 16.06
CA SER A 57 28.30 49.74 16.49
C SER A 57 28.80 50.06 17.89
N SER A 58 29.11 49.05 18.70
CA SER A 58 30.41 48.86 19.36
C SER A 58 30.30 47.84 20.47
N GLY A 59 31.30 46.97 20.62
CA GLY A 59 31.49 46.22 21.86
C GLY A 59 31.94 44.78 21.69
N SER A 60 33.11 44.57 21.09
CA SER A 60 33.84 43.31 21.18
C SER A 60 34.35 43.05 22.60
N THR A 61 34.08 41.87 23.15
CA THR A 61 35.00 41.20 24.11
C THR A 61 34.86 39.68 24.02
N THR A 62 35.96 39.09 23.58
CA THR A 62 36.36 37.68 23.52
C THR A 62 36.07 36.85 24.76
N LYS A 63 35.65 35.59 24.56
CA LYS A 63 36.10 34.43 25.34
C LYS A 63 36.05 33.12 24.53
N SER A 64 37.25 32.65 24.22
CA SER A 64 37.76 31.27 24.37
C SER A 64 36.99 30.08 23.79
N SER A 65 37.63 29.52 22.78
CA SER A 65 37.47 28.21 22.15
C SER A 65 37.41 27.00 23.08
N SER A 66 36.49 26.08 22.78
CA SER A 66 36.65 24.64 22.98
C SER A 66 36.40 23.93 21.64
N SER A 67 37.36 23.11 21.25
CA SER A 67 37.41 22.36 20.00
C SER A 67 36.47 21.16 20.05
N SER A 68 35.47 21.11 19.16
CA SER A 68 34.79 19.87 18.79
C SER A 68 35.11 19.54 17.34
N THR A 69 35.68 18.36 17.16
CA THR A 69 36.04 17.74 15.88
C THR A 69 34.77 17.55 15.05
N LYS A 70 34.61 18.33 13.97
CA LYS A 70 33.61 18.06 12.94
C LYS A 70 33.99 16.75 12.24
N LYS A 71 33.21 15.69 12.48
CA LYS A 71 33.05 14.62 11.51
C LYS A 71 32.29 15.22 10.33
N THR A 72 32.96 15.35 9.20
CA THR A 72 32.33 15.65 7.92
C THR A 72 31.63 14.38 7.46
N SER A 73 30.33 14.28 7.67
CA SER A 73 29.47 13.40 6.88
C SER A 73 29.29 14.07 5.52
N SER A 74 29.93 13.52 4.49
CA SER A 74 29.65 13.87 3.11
C SER A 74 28.30 13.26 2.72
N SER A 75 27.19 13.89 3.08
CA SER A 75 25.92 13.66 2.39
C SER A 75 26.01 14.41 1.06
N GLY A 76 26.57 13.75 0.06
CA GLY A 76 26.41 14.18 -1.32
C GLY A 76 24.97 13.93 -1.74
N SER A 77 24.06 14.82 -1.32
CA SER A 77 22.77 14.97 -2.00
C SER A 77 23.12 15.52 -3.38
N SER A 78 23.19 14.62 -4.37
CA SER A 78 23.11 15.00 -5.76
C SER A 78 21.71 15.56 -5.97
N SER A 79 21.55 16.88 -5.82
CA SER A 79 20.31 17.56 -6.18
C SER A 79 20.06 17.27 -7.66
N ILE A 80 18.98 16.55 -7.96
CA ILE A 80 18.53 16.36 -9.35
C ILE A 80 18.18 17.76 -9.88
N THR A 81 18.96 18.25 -10.83
CA THR A 81 18.78 19.58 -11.44
C THR A 81 18.16 19.51 -12.84
N SER A 82 17.81 18.31 -13.31
CA SER A 82 17.20 18.12 -14.62
C SER A 82 15.73 18.55 -14.59
N ASP A 83 15.33 19.33 -15.58
CA ASP A 83 13.93 19.70 -15.81
C ASP A 83 13.22 18.52 -16.48
N PRO A 84 12.26 17.84 -15.80
CA PRO A 84 11.61 16.64 -16.31
C PRO A 84 10.89 16.86 -17.65
N THR A 85 10.52 18.09 -17.99
CA THR A 85 9.88 18.41 -19.28
C THR A 85 10.84 18.43 -20.47
N SER A 86 12.15 18.37 -20.20
CA SER A 86 13.21 18.43 -21.20
C SER A 86 14.05 17.16 -21.28
N VAL A 87 13.82 16.21 -20.36
CA VAL A 87 14.56 14.95 -20.31
C VAL A 87 14.01 13.98 -21.36
N THR A 88 14.89 13.17 -21.91
CA THR A 88 14.51 12.02 -22.73
C THR A 88 14.48 10.79 -21.84
N TYR A 89 13.29 10.20 -21.68
CA TYR A 89 13.10 8.96 -20.95
C TYR A 89 13.47 7.76 -21.83
N SER A 90 14.01 6.71 -21.22
CA SER A 90 14.45 5.48 -21.91
C SER A 90 13.82 4.21 -21.34
N LEU A 91 13.25 4.29 -20.13
CA LEU A 91 12.54 3.20 -19.48
C LEU A 91 11.13 3.62 -19.07
N ALA A 92 10.21 2.66 -19.13
CA ALA A 92 8.86 2.83 -18.63
C ALA A 92 8.34 1.56 -17.95
N ALA A 93 7.44 1.74 -16.99
CA ALA A 93 6.70 0.68 -16.32
C ALA A 93 5.30 1.21 -15.98
N PHE A 94 4.31 0.32 -15.91
CA PHE A 94 3.03 0.61 -15.29
C PHE A 94 3.01 0.09 -13.86
N ALA A 95 2.10 0.61 -13.04
CA ALA A 95 1.90 0.19 -11.66
C ALA A 95 0.41 0.23 -11.32
N ILE A 96 -0.11 -0.79 -10.64
CA ILE A 96 -1.54 -0.95 -10.33
C ILE A 96 -1.73 -1.83 -9.09
N GLY A 97 -2.61 -1.43 -8.16
CA GLY A 97 -3.05 -2.22 -7.01
C GLY A 97 -4.55 -2.48 -7.05
N ASP A 98 -5.02 -3.48 -6.30
CA ASP A 98 -6.44 -3.63 -5.93
C ASP A 98 -7.36 -3.71 -7.17
N TRP A 99 -6.89 -4.41 -8.19
CA TRP A 99 -7.51 -4.48 -9.52
C TRP A 99 -8.38 -5.72 -9.71
N GLY A 100 -8.18 -6.78 -8.92
CA GLY A 100 -8.68 -8.12 -9.22
C GLY A 100 -10.12 -8.40 -8.85
N THR A 101 -11.08 -8.06 -9.72
CA THR A 101 -12.51 -8.26 -9.45
C THR A 101 -12.87 -9.74 -9.20
N THR A 102 -13.96 -9.99 -8.48
CA THR A 102 -14.54 -11.33 -8.37
C THR A 102 -14.95 -11.87 -9.73
N VAL A 103 -15.04 -13.20 -9.88
CA VAL A 103 -15.50 -13.85 -11.13
C VAL A 103 -16.91 -13.41 -11.56
N THR A 104 -17.70 -12.88 -10.63
CA THR A 104 -19.05 -12.35 -10.83
C THR A 104 -19.11 -10.82 -10.93
N GLN A 105 -17.96 -10.13 -10.87
CA GLN A 105 -17.84 -8.67 -10.90
C GLN A 105 -18.70 -7.95 -9.83
N ASP A 106 -18.87 -8.58 -8.68
CA ASP A 106 -19.69 -8.10 -7.57
C ASP A 106 -18.88 -7.61 -6.35
N SER A 107 -17.54 -7.52 -6.47
CA SER A 107 -16.68 -6.94 -5.43
C SER A 107 -16.90 -5.45 -5.22
N CYS A 108 -17.21 -4.65 -6.25
CA CYS A 108 -17.60 -3.26 -6.03
C CYS A 108 -19.01 -3.10 -5.42
N CYS A 109 -19.82 -4.17 -5.41
CA CYS A 109 -21.26 -4.10 -5.19
C CYS A 109 -21.70 -4.38 -3.74
N GLN A 110 -20.77 -4.52 -2.79
CA GLN A 110 -21.09 -4.78 -1.38
C GLN A 110 -21.62 -3.51 -0.67
N SER A 111 -21.27 -2.33 -1.17
CA SER A 111 -21.78 -1.05 -0.67
C SER A 111 -23.01 -0.58 -1.46
N SER A 112 -23.89 0.20 -0.83
CA SER A 112 -24.98 0.85 -1.56
C SER A 112 -24.48 2.05 -2.35
N GLY A 113 -24.94 2.20 -3.60
CA GLY A 113 -24.62 3.38 -4.41
C GLY A 113 -23.50 3.18 -5.42
N TYR A 114 -23.02 1.95 -5.60
CA TYR A 114 -22.21 1.60 -6.78
C TYR A 114 -22.96 1.92 -8.07
N THR A 115 -22.20 2.12 -9.13
CA THR A 115 -22.66 2.46 -10.46
C THR A 115 -22.17 1.44 -11.48
N ASP A 116 -22.71 1.47 -12.69
CA ASP A 116 -22.19 0.65 -13.79
C ASP A 116 -20.70 0.96 -14.06
N TYR A 117 -20.22 2.16 -13.72
CA TYR A 117 -18.81 2.50 -13.84
C TYR A 117 -17.95 1.65 -12.89
N ASP A 118 -18.41 1.40 -11.67
CA ASP A 118 -17.69 0.60 -10.67
C ASP A 118 -17.62 -0.88 -11.07
N ILE A 119 -18.72 -1.43 -11.62
CA ILE A 119 -18.77 -2.83 -12.09
C ILE A 119 -17.74 -3.09 -13.20
N ASN A 120 -17.51 -2.10 -14.07
CA ASN A 120 -16.65 -2.24 -15.24
C ASN A 120 -15.27 -1.59 -15.04
N ALA A 121 -14.92 -1.21 -13.81
CA ALA A 121 -13.72 -0.41 -13.54
C ALA A 121 -12.43 -1.10 -14.01
N GLU A 122 -12.22 -2.36 -13.63
CA GLU A 122 -11.07 -3.17 -14.06
C GLU A 122 -10.96 -3.25 -15.60
N ASP A 123 -12.07 -3.52 -16.31
CA ASP A 123 -12.10 -3.56 -17.78
C ASP A 123 -11.72 -2.20 -18.40
N VAL A 124 -12.20 -1.11 -17.79
CA VAL A 124 -11.87 0.26 -18.23
C VAL A 124 -10.39 0.56 -17.99
N VAL A 125 -9.86 0.27 -16.80
CA VAL A 125 -8.45 0.51 -16.46
C VAL A 125 -7.54 -0.30 -17.40
N ALA A 126 -7.82 -1.59 -17.60
CA ALA A 126 -7.06 -2.44 -18.53
C ALA A 126 -7.08 -1.89 -19.97
N SER A 127 -8.24 -1.40 -20.43
CA SER A 127 -8.37 -0.75 -21.74
C SER A 127 -7.56 0.53 -21.86
N VAL A 128 -7.53 1.36 -20.81
CA VAL A 128 -6.72 2.60 -20.79
C VAL A 128 -5.23 2.27 -20.72
N MET A 129 -4.81 1.28 -19.94
CA MET A 129 -3.43 0.77 -19.94
C MET A 129 -2.99 0.37 -21.35
N ASN A 130 -3.79 -0.44 -22.05
CA ASN A 130 -3.48 -0.88 -23.40
C ASN A 130 -3.39 0.31 -24.39
N GLN A 131 -4.31 1.28 -24.29
CA GLN A 131 -4.27 2.48 -25.12
C GLN A 131 -3.06 3.34 -24.81
N GLN A 132 -2.69 3.51 -23.54
CA GLN A 132 -1.53 4.30 -23.17
C GLN A 132 -0.24 3.64 -23.65
N ALA A 133 -0.09 2.33 -23.48
CA ALA A 133 1.07 1.58 -23.97
C ALA A 133 1.25 1.72 -25.49
N ALA A 134 0.16 1.71 -26.26
CA ALA A 134 0.19 1.90 -27.71
C ALA A 134 0.67 3.30 -28.15
N ASN A 135 0.43 4.32 -27.32
CA ASN A 135 0.69 5.73 -27.64
C ASN A 135 1.89 6.32 -26.88
N ALA A 136 2.56 5.53 -26.03
CA ALA A 136 3.68 6.00 -25.24
C ALA A 136 4.94 6.18 -26.10
N ASP A 137 5.69 7.25 -25.85
CA ASP A 137 7.01 7.46 -26.49
C ASP A 137 8.01 6.38 -26.08
N VAL A 138 7.87 5.86 -24.85
CA VAL A 138 8.62 4.73 -24.31
C VAL A 138 7.61 3.66 -23.90
N ALA A 139 7.64 2.51 -24.58
CA ALA A 139 6.76 1.40 -24.24
C ALA A 139 7.09 0.86 -22.83
N PRO A 140 6.08 0.58 -21.98
CA PRO A 140 6.32 -0.03 -20.68
C PRO A 140 6.95 -1.42 -20.84
N LYS A 141 7.90 -1.76 -19.97
CA LYS A 141 8.55 -3.08 -19.97
C LYS A 141 7.86 -4.08 -19.06
N ILE A 142 7.13 -3.61 -18.05
CA ILE A 142 6.46 -4.40 -17.03
C ILE A 142 5.22 -3.67 -16.50
N VAL A 143 4.40 -4.41 -15.75
CA VAL A 143 3.42 -3.88 -14.80
C VAL A 143 3.86 -4.27 -13.38
N ILE A 144 3.82 -3.33 -12.44
CA ILE A 144 4.10 -3.55 -11.02
C ILE A 144 2.76 -3.70 -10.29
N GLY A 145 2.47 -4.90 -9.80
CA GLY A 145 1.24 -5.22 -9.08
C GLY A 145 1.42 -5.06 -7.57
N HIS A 146 0.57 -4.26 -6.93
CA HIS A 146 0.65 -3.93 -5.50
C HIS A 146 -0.19 -4.86 -4.60
N GLY A 147 -0.63 -6.02 -5.08
CA GLY A 147 -1.44 -6.96 -4.31
C GLY A 147 -2.94 -6.68 -4.38
N ASP A 148 -3.69 -7.49 -3.64
CA ASP A 148 -5.13 -7.70 -3.81
C ASP A 148 -5.48 -8.08 -5.25
N ASN A 149 -4.75 -9.09 -5.71
CA ASN A 149 -4.83 -9.61 -7.06
C ASN A 149 -6.15 -10.35 -7.32
N PHE A 150 -6.80 -10.88 -6.28
CA PHE A 150 -8.05 -11.63 -6.39
C PHE A 150 -9.00 -11.42 -5.20
N TYR A 151 -9.93 -10.47 -5.32
CA TYR A 151 -11.00 -10.30 -4.32
C TYR A 151 -11.98 -11.49 -4.31
N TRP A 152 -12.51 -11.93 -3.17
CA TRP A 152 -12.34 -11.39 -1.83
C TRP A 152 -11.39 -12.23 -0.95
N SER A 153 -11.21 -13.50 -1.28
CA SER A 153 -10.47 -14.47 -0.47
C SER A 153 -9.34 -15.15 -1.24
N GLY A 154 -8.85 -14.50 -2.30
CA GLY A 154 -7.76 -14.98 -3.11
C GLY A 154 -8.18 -16.15 -3.99
N ILE A 155 -7.31 -17.15 -4.05
CA ILE A 155 -7.56 -18.43 -4.71
C ILE A 155 -7.94 -19.46 -3.63
N ASN A 156 -9.05 -20.17 -3.76
CA ASN A 156 -9.54 -21.08 -2.71
C ASN A 156 -9.11 -22.53 -2.92
N SER A 157 -8.75 -22.92 -4.14
CA SER A 157 -8.31 -24.25 -4.45
C SER A 157 -7.36 -24.30 -5.65
N GLU A 158 -6.54 -25.34 -5.71
CA GLU A 158 -5.71 -25.62 -6.89
C GLU A 158 -6.57 -25.83 -8.14
N ASP A 159 -7.70 -26.53 -8.00
CA ASP A 159 -8.65 -26.79 -9.09
C ASP A 159 -9.32 -25.50 -9.61
N GLY A 160 -9.60 -24.54 -8.72
CA GLY A 160 -10.19 -23.24 -9.07
C GLY A 160 -9.20 -22.23 -9.63
N ARG A 161 -7.91 -22.37 -9.31
CA ARG A 161 -6.82 -21.44 -9.65
C ARG A 161 -6.87 -20.94 -11.09
N ASP A 162 -6.78 -21.86 -12.06
CA ASP A 162 -6.63 -21.48 -13.48
C ASP A 162 -7.87 -20.75 -14.00
N SER A 163 -9.06 -21.12 -13.52
CA SER A 163 -10.31 -20.43 -13.88
C SER A 163 -10.37 -19.02 -13.30
N ARG A 164 -9.83 -18.83 -12.09
CA ARG A 164 -9.74 -17.53 -11.44
C ARG A 164 -8.77 -16.61 -12.17
N PHE A 165 -7.57 -17.09 -12.49
CA PHE A 165 -6.61 -16.35 -13.31
C PHE A 165 -7.15 -16.01 -14.69
N THR A 166 -7.82 -16.96 -15.36
CA THR A 166 -8.39 -16.70 -16.69
C THR A 166 -9.38 -15.54 -16.63
N THR A 167 -10.33 -15.59 -15.69
CA THR A 167 -11.45 -14.64 -15.63
C THR A 167 -11.03 -13.25 -15.14
N THR A 168 -10.19 -13.19 -14.11
CA THR A 168 -9.82 -11.92 -13.45
C THR A 168 -8.55 -11.30 -14.04
N PHE A 169 -7.63 -12.10 -14.62
CA PHE A 169 -6.35 -11.57 -15.10
C PHE A 169 -6.17 -11.70 -16.61
N GLU A 170 -6.28 -12.91 -17.15
CA GLU A 170 -5.92 -13.15 -18.56
C GLU A 170 -6.92 -12.53 -19.54
N ASP A 171 -8.22 -12.66 -19.27
CA ASP A 171 -9.28 -12.10 -20.12
C ASP A 171 -9.40 -10.58 -19.96
N LYS A 172 -8.92 -10.01 -18.85
CA LYS A 172 -8.99 -8.58 -18.54
C LYS A 172 -7.84 -7.80 -19.16
N PHE A 173 -6.63 -8.29 -18.97
CA PHE A 173 -5.41 -7.63 -19.43
C PHE A 173 -4.89 -8.26 -20.73
N ASP A 174 -5.78 -8.40 -21.72
CA ASP A 174 -5.56 -9.13 -22.98
C ASP A 174 -5.19 -8.24 -24.18
N GLY A 175 -5.12 -6.92 -23.98
CA GLY A 175 -4.86 -5.95 -25.03
C GLY A 175 -3.48 -6.11 -25.68
N ASP A 176 -3.41 -5.98 -27.01
CA ASP A 176 -2.22 -6.27 -27.83
C ASP A 176 -0.91 -5.59 -27.35
N ASN A 177 -0.98 -4.45 -26.66
CA ASN A 177 0.19 -3.68 -26.22
C ASN A 177 0.60 -3.98 -24.76
N ILE A 178 -0.21 -4.72 -24.01
CA ILE A 178 0.04 -5.06 -22.60
C ILE A 178 0.02 -6.58 -22.34
N LYS A 179 -0.54 -7.37 -23.27
CA LYS A 179 -0.79 -8.80 -23.12
C LYS A 179 0.43 -9.62 -22.75
N THR A 180 1.62 -9.21 -23.19
CA THR A 180 2.88 -9.95 -22.99
C THR A 180 3.80 -9.29 -21.96
N LEU A 181 3.36 -8.19 -21.32
CA LEU A 181 4.18 -7.52 -20.31
C LEU A 181 4.24 -8.38 -19.05
N PRO A 182 5.42 -8.63 -18.47
CA PRO A 182 5.54 -9.24 -17.14
C PRO A 182 4.83 -8.39 -16.08
N TRP A 183 4.10 -9.05 -15.20
CA TRP A 183 3.44 -8.51 -14.01
C TRP A 183 4.25 -8.91 -12.78
N VAL A 184 4.90 -7.94 -12.16
CA VAL A 184 5.76 -8.10 -10.97
C VAL A 184 4.89 -7.83 -9.75
N ASN A 185 4.39 -8.88 -9.12
CA ASN A 185 3.34 -8.79 -8.12
C ASN A 185 3.85 -8.97 -6.68
N VAL A 186 3.14 -8.36 -5.74
CA VAL A 186 3.10 -8.75 -4.32
C VAL A 186 1.70 -9.25 -3.97
N LEU A 187 1.50 -9.72 -2.74
CA LEU A 187 0.20 -10.15 -2.23
C LEU A 187 -0.34 -9.14 -1.20
N GLY A 188 -1.65 -8.92 -1.25
CA GLY A 188 -2.40 -8.19 -0.24
C GLY A 188 -3.19 -9.09 0.71
N ASN A 189 -3.95 -8.50 1.62
CA ASN A 189 -4.71 -9.27 2.60
C ASN A 189 -5.77 -10.15 1.96
N HIS A 190 -6.42 -9.70 0.88
CA HIS A 190 -7.45 -10.51 0.22
C HIS A 190 -6.86 -11.72 -0.47
N ASP A 191 -5.63 -11.63 -0.97
CA ASP A 191 -4.91 -12.76 -1.54
C ASP A 191 -4.68 -13.89 -0.53
N TYR A 192 -4.50 -13.53 0.75
CA TYR A 192 -4.35 -14.46 1.87
C TYR A 192 -5.67 -14.89 2.52
N GLY A 193 -6.81 -14.37 2.05
CA GLY A 193 -8.14 -14.76 2.53
C GLY A 193 -8.84 -13.73 3.41
N GLY A 194 -8.32 -12.51 3.55
CA GLY A 194 -8.73 -11.51 4.56
C GLY A 194 -10.20 -11.04 4.57
N ALA A 195 -11.06 -11.56 3.71
CA ALA A 195 -12.51 -11.30 3.72
C ALA A 195 -13.38 -12.48 4.16
N ASP A 196 -12.80 -13.63 4.49
CA ASP A 196 -13.55 -14.83 4.93
C ASP A 196 -12.58 -15.80 5.63
N TYR A 197 -12.93 -17.08 5.74
CA TYR A 197 -12.01 -18.12 6.17
C TYR A 197 -10.85 -18.31 5.19
N ILE A 198 -9.65 -18.56 5.75
CA ILE A 198 -8.44 -18.87 4.99
C ILE A 198 -8.51 -20.28 4.39
N CYS A 199 -9.05 -21.25 5.15
CA CYS A 199 -9.23 -22.63 4.71
C CYS A 199 -10.39 -22.77 3.72
N SER A 200 -10.47 -23.93 3.04
CA SER A 200 -11.45 -24.14 1.97
C SER A 200 -11.94 -25.59 1.91
N ASP A 201 -13.20 -25.78 1.53
CA ASP A 201 -13.81 -27.08 1.17
C ASP A 201 -14.17 -27.05 -0.32
N GLY A 202 -13.33 -27.72 -1.12
CA GLY A 202 -13.30 -27.49 -2.56
C GLY A 202 -12.92 -26.03 -2.85
N ASP A 203 -13.69 -25.36 -3.69
CA ASP A 203 -13.44 -23.96 -4.08
C ASP A 203 -14.20 -22.92 -3.21
N ASN A 204 -14.89 -23.39 -2.16
CA ASN A 204 -15.56 -22.52 -1.20
C ASN A 204 -14.71 -22.36 0.05
N THR A 205 -14.76 -21.19 0.66
CA THR A 205 -14.16 -20.92 1.98
C THR A 205 -14.80 -21.79 3.05
N ALA A 206 -14.01 -22.21 4.03
CA ALA A 206 -14.45 -23.05 5.14
C ALA A 206 -13.58 -22.84 6.38
N LYS A 207 -14.15 -23.08 7.56
CA LYS A 207 -13.41 -23.04 8.83
C LYS A 207 -12.21 -24.00 8.78
N CYS A 208 -11.06 -23.51 9.20
CA CYS A 208 -9.94 -24.36 9.55
C CYS A 208 -10.29 -25.24 10.76
N SER A 209 -9.85 -26.49 10.75
CA SER A 209 -10.04 -27.44 11.84
C SER A 209 -9.06 -27.22 12.99
N ASP A 210 -7.86 -26.72 12.68
CA ASP A 210 -6.82 -26.33 13.65
C ASP A 210 -5.81 -25.35 13.02
N GLY A 211 -4.84 -24.91 13.84
CA GLY A 211 -3.79 -24.00 13.42
C GLY A 211 -2.82 -24.58 12.37
N ASP A 212 -2.56 -25.88 12.36
CA ASP A 212 -1.67 -26.48 11.36
C ASP A 212 -2.33 -26.47 9.97
N GLU A 213 -3.64 -26.73 9.90
CA GLU A 213 -4.42 -26.58 8.67
C GLU A 213 -4.47 -25.12 8.23
N LEU A 214 -4.68 -24.17 9.15
CA LEU A 214 -4.65 -22.74 8.84
C LEU A 214 -3.33 -22.33 8.19
N ILE A 215 -2.19 -22.68 8.79
CA ILE A 215 -0.88 -22.35 8.24
C ILE A 215 -0.65 -23.01 6.88
N THR A 216 -1.13 -24.24 6.70
CA THR A 216 -1.07 -24.92 5.41
C THR A 216 -1.91 -24.19 4.36
N ALA A 217 -3.13 -23.78 4.70
CA ALA A 217 -4.00 -23.03 3.81
C ALA A 217 -3.40 -21.68 3.42
N LEU A 218 -2.85 -20.93 4.39
CA LEU A 218 -2.18 -19.66 4.15
C LEU A 218 -1.00 -19.80 3.18
N LYS A 219 -0.18 -20.84 3.33
CA LYS A 219 0.90 -21.18 2.37
C LYS A 219 0.37 -21.58 1.00
N ASN A 220 -0.76 -22.28 0.97
CA ASN A 220 -1.38 -22.68 -0.29
C ASN A 220 -1.84 -21.46 -1.08
N LYS A 221 -2.42 -20.44 -0.43
CA LYS A 221 -2.81 -19.16 -1.07
C LYS A 221 -1.65 -18.55 -1.88
N PHE A 222 -0.47 -18.44 -1.27
CA PHE A 222 0.74 -18.00 -1.95
C PHE A 222 1.16 -18.96 -3.08
N SER A 223 1.20 -20.26 -2.81
CA SER A 223 1.67 -21.26 -3.77
C SER A 223 0.81 -21.34 -5.03
N TRP A 224 -0.49 -21.09 -4.90
CA TRP A 224 -1.41 -21.08 -6.03
C TRP A 224 -1.18 -19.86 -6.93
N GLN A 225 -0.71 -18.73 -6.40
CA GLN A 225 -0.34 -17.59 -7.23
C GLN A 225 1.08 -17.73 -7.81
N SER A 226 2.07 -18.09 -6.99
CA SER A 226 3.48 -18.19 -7.41
C SER A 226 3.75 -19.36 -8.35
N GLY A 227 2.96 -20.43 -8.25
CA GLY A 227 3.05 -21.60 -9.13
C GLY A 227 2.17 -21.52 -10.40
N TYR A 228 1.52 -20.38 -10.65
CA TYR A 228 0.74 -20.19 -11.89
C TYR A 228 1.66 -19.90 -13.07
N THR A 229 1.31 -20.46 -14.25
CA THR A 229 2.01 -20.21 -15.50
C THR A 229 1.06 -19.54 -16.46
N SER A 230 1.30 -18.28 -16.79
CA SER A 230 0.44 -17.55 -17.71
C SER A 230 0.54 -18.13 -19.13
N PRO A 231 -0.58 -18.30 -19.85
CA PRO A 231 -0.55 -18.67 -21.26
C PRO A 231 0.02 -17.55 -22.16
N ASN A 232 0.21 -16.34 -21.62
CA ASN A 232 0.71 -15.18 -22.35
C ASN A 232 2.16 -14.88 -21.91
N ASP A 233 3.12 -15.61 -22.51
CA ASP A 233 4.56 -15.48 -22.26
C ASP A 233 5.01 -15.69 -20.80
N ASP A 234 4.25 -16.48 -20.03
CA ASP A 234 4.53 -16.74 -18.61
C ASP A 234 4.71 -15.44 -17.80
N ARG A 235 3.87 -14.45 -18.10
CA ARG A 235 4.00 -13.08 -17.60
C ARG A 235 3.63 -12.85 -16.14
N TRP A 236 3.26 -13.87 -15.37
CA TRP A 236 2.92 -13.70 -13.95
C TRP A 236 4.16 -13.91 -13.09
N VAL A 237 4.72 -12.84 -12.55
CA VAL A 237 5.95 -12.88 -11.74
C VAL A 237 5.60 -12.70 -10.27
N LEU A 238 5.82 -13.76 -9.50
CA LEU A 238 5.73 -13.79 -8.04
C LEU A 238 6.70 -14.86 -7.53
N GLU A 239 7.97 -14.50 -7.38
CA GLU A 239 9.05 -15.48 -7.17
C GLU A 239 9.14 -15.97 -5.71
N ASP A 240 8.89 -15.09 -4.75
CA ASP A 240 8.85 -15.36 -3.31
C ASP A 240 8.10 -14.21 -2.59
N HIS A 241 8.01 -14.25 -1.27
CA HIS A 241 7.47 -13.18 -0.42
C HIS A 241 8.38 -11.94 -0.44
N PHE A 242 9.68 -12.14 -0.68
CA PHE A 242 10.63 -11.10 -1.05
C PHE A 242 11.37 -11.50 -2.32
N TYR A 243 11.45 -10.60 -3.29
CA TYR A 243 12.33 -10.78 -4.43
C TYR A 243 12.66 -9.45 -5.10
N VAL A 244 13.75 -9.42 -5.86
CA VAL A 244 14.18 -8.23 -6.61
C VAL A 244 13.99 -8.49 -8.09
N TYR A 245 13.23 -7.62 -8.75
CA TYR A 245 13.08 -7.63 -10.21
C TYR A 245 13.75 -6.39 -10.81
N SER A 246 14.56 -6.57 -11.84
CA SER A 246 15.31 -5.48 -12.47
C SER A 246 14.91 -5.30 -13.93
N ILE A 247 14.73 -4.03 -14.34
CA ILE A 247 14.61 -3.65 -15.76
C ILE A 247 15.72 -2.69 -16.15
N GLU A 248 16.23 -2.82 -17.37
CA GLU A 248 17.32 -2.01 -17.89
C GLU A 248 17.03 -1.59 -19.33
N ASP A 249 17.42 -0.36 -19.69
CA ASP A 249 17.62 0.05 -21.07
C ASP A 249 19.13 0.06 -21.37
N SER A 250 19.58 -0.92 -22.15
CA SER A 250 21.01 -1.14 -22.39
C SER A 250 21.68 0.00 -23.17
N ASP A 251 20.90 0.79 -23.93
CA ASP A 251 21.42 1.87 -24.76
C ASP A 251 21.76 3.11 -23.92
N SER A 252 20.88 3.47 -22.97
CA SER A 252 21.13 4.55 -22.01
C SER A 252 21.93 4.11 -20.78
N GLY A 253 21.89 2.81 -20.44
CA GLY A 253 22.44 2.24 -19.21
C GLY A 253 21.58 2.53 -17.97
N VAL A 254 20.40 3.11 -18.14
CA VAL A 254 19.43 3.36 -17.06
C VAL A 254 18.81 2.03 -16.67
N ASN A 255 18.72 1.78 -15.37
CA ASN A 255 18.06 0.61 -14.82
C ASN A 255 17.30 0.92 -13.53
N ILE A 256 16.32 0.06 -13.25
CA ILE A 256 15.46 0.14 -12.07
C ILE A 256 15.51 -1.20 -11.37
N ASP A 257 15.85 -1.19 -10.08
CA ASP A 257 15.62 -2.32 -9.19
C ASP A 257 14.30 -2.12 -8.43
N ILE A 258 13.46 -3.15 -8.45
CA ILE A 258 12.16 -3.18 -7.77
C ILE A 258 12.24 -4.24 -6.69
N PHE A 259 12.18 -3.80 -5.44
CA PHE A 259 12.19 -4.65 -4.25
C PHE A 259 10.75 -4.96 -3.88
N ASN A 260 10.29 -6.16 -4.20
CA ASN A 260 8.94 -6.63 -3.89
C ASN A 260 8.96 -7.25 -2.48
N ILE A 261 8.08 -6.77 -1.61
CA ILE A 261 8.07 -7.14 -0.19
C ILE A 261 6.69 -7.62 0.26
N ASP A 262 6.65 -8.54 1.21
CA ASP A 262 5.44 -8.86 1.96
C ASP A 262 5.29 -7.90 3.14
N SER A 263 4.11 -7.29 3.24
CA SER A 263 3.76 -6.30 4.25
C SER A 263 2.48 -6.67 5.02
N ASN A 264 2.03 -7.92 4.95
CA ASN A 264 0.75 -8.35 5.53
C ASN A 264 0.75 -8.44 7.07
N ASP A 265 1.86 -8.05 7.70
CA ASP A 265 1.94 -7.82 9.14
C ASP A 265 1.53 -6.39 9.56
N ALA A 266 1.02 -5.57 8.63
CA ALA A 266 0.52 -4.24 8.93
C ALA A 266 -0.49 -4.22 10.08
N ASP A 267 -0.43 -3.18 10.90
CA ASP A 267 -1.25 -3.01 12.11
C ASP A 267 -2.73 -2.71 11.79
N SER A 268 -2.99 -2.11 10.63
CA SER A 268 -4.33 -1.77 10.13
C SER A 268 -4.65 -2.63 8.92
N HIS A 269 -5.76 -3.37 8.96
CA HIS A 269 -6.26 -4.28 7.92
C HIS A 269 -5.32 -5.38 7.40
N GLY A 270 -4.12 -5.53 8.00
CA GLY A 270 -3.17 -6.60 7.71
C GLY A 270 -3.41 -7.84 8.58
N GLY A 271 -2.45 -8.13 9.45
CA GLY A 271 -2.38 -9.40 10.15
C GLY A 271 -3.56 -9.66 11.08
N LEU A 272 -4.06 -8.63 11.77
CA LEU A 272 -5.20 -8.76 12.67
C LEU A 272 -6.45 -9.25 11.93
N GLU A 273 -6.83 -8.56 10.86
CA GLU A 273 -8.06 -8.86 10.13
C GLU A 273 -7.96 -10.17 9.37
N THR A 274 -6.84 -10.37 8.67
CA THR A 274 -6.57 -11.62 7.92
C THR A 274 -6.62 -12.82 8.85
N CYS A 275 -5.95 -12.75 10.00
CA CYS A 275 -5.89 -13.88 10.92
C CYS A 275 -7.16 -14.04 11.75
N CYS A 276 -7.91 -12.97 12.06
CA CYS A 276 -9.20 -13.13 12.74
C CYS A 276 -10.24 -13.84 11.87
N GLN A 277 -10.19 -13.68 10.54
CA GLN A 277 -11.18 -14.27 9.62
C GLN A 277 -12.61 -13.82 9.98
N CYS A 278 -12.75 -12.55 10.39
CA CYS A 278 -13.93 -12.10 11.11
C CYS A 278 -15.22 -12.27 10.32
N TYR A 279 -15.23 -11.86 9.06
CA TYR A 279 -16.39 -12.00 8.17
C TYR A 279 -16.84 -13.45 8.00
N GLY A 280 -15.92 -14.41 8.06
CA GLY A 280 -16.27 -15.83 8.11
C GLY A 280 -17.02 -16.18 9.41
N TYR A 281 -16.46 -15.79 10.56
CA TYR A 281 -16.98 -16.17 11.88
C TYR A 281 -18.22 -15.36 12.34
N ALA A 282 -18.36 -14.10 11.91
CA ALA A 282 -19.43 -13.19 12.27
C ALA A 282 -20.77 -13.56 11.60
N GLY A 283 -20.73 -14.23 10.44
CA GLY A 283 -21.92 -14.72 9.75
C GLY A 283 -22.74 -13.59 9.16
N ASP A 284 -23.89 -13.26 9.77
CA ASP A 284 -24.78 -12.18 9.31
C ASP A 284 -24.51 -10.84 10.05
N ASP A 285 -23.59 -10.82 11.03
CA ASP A 285 -23.35 -9.69 11.95
C ASP A 285 -21.97 -9.05 11.71
N ASP A 286 -21.74 -8.60 10.48
CA ASP A 286 -20.45 -8.03 10.03
C ASP A 286 -20.05 -6.77 10.80
N ASP A 287 -21.01 -6.06 11.43
CA ASP A 287 -20.76 -4.89 12.29
C ASP A 287 -19.82 -5.24 13.46
N THR A 288 -19.74 -6.52 13.86
CA THR A 288 -18.82 -6.98 14.90
C THR A 288 -17.35 -6.88 14.45
N CYS A 289 -17.09 -6.91 13.14
CA CYS A 289 -15.73 -6.91 12.60
C CYS A 289 -15.01 -5.56 12.74
N ASP A 290 -15.74 -4.45 12.88
CA ASP A 290 -15.16 -3.11 13.08
C ASP A 290 -14.26 -3.00 14.32
N ASN A 291 -14.47 -3.86 15.32
CA ASN A 291 -13.74 -3.83 16.59
C ASN A 291 -13.32 -5.22 17.04
N VAL A 292 -13.19 -6.17 16.10
CA VAL A 292 -12.80 -7.54 16.42
C VAL A 292 -11.39 -7.58 17.01
N ALA A 293 -11.19 -8.42 18.02
CA ALA A 293 -9.89 -8.60 18.64
C ALA A 293 -9.58 -10.09 18.86
N ARG A 294 -8.28 -10.38 19.00
CA ARG A 294 -7.76 -11.69 19.39
C ARG A 294 -8.51 -12.23 20.62
N GLY A 295 -9.13 -13.39 20.46
CA GLY A 295 -9.86 -14.10 21.52
C GLY A 295 -11.37 -13.84 21.54
N ASP A 296 -11.88 -12.94 20.69
CA ASP A 296 -13.32 -12.83 20.45
C ASP A 296 -13.84 -14.04 19.69
N ASP A 297 -15.11 -14.41 19.89
CA ASP A 297 -15.75 -15.52 19.16
C ASP A 297 -15.74 -15.28 17.63
N ALA A 298 -15.76 -14.02 17.20
CA ALA A 298 -15.64 -13.63 15.80
C ALA A 298 -14.18 -13.66 15.27
N CYS A 299 -13.18 -13.89 16.11
CA CYS A 299 -11.77 -13.95 15.72
C CYS A 299 -11.26 -15.39 15.90
N CYS A 300 -11.03 -16.13 14.81
CA CYS A 300 -10.62 -17.54 14.88
C CYS A 300 -11.55 -18.42 15.74
N GLY A 301 -12.83 -18.05 15.89
CA GLY A 301 -13.75 -18.77 16.77
C GLY A 301 -13.39 -18.68 18.27
N GLY A 302 -12.62 -17.66 18.67
CA GLY A 302 -12.06 -17.51 20.01
C GLY A 302 -10.76 -18.28 20.25
N ASP A 303 -10.25 -18.99 19.23
CA ASP A 303 -8.99 -19.76 19.34
C ASP A 303 -7.78 -18.83 19.19
N THR A 304 -7.17 -18.51 20.33
CA THR A 304 -6.01 -17.63 20.36
C THR A 304 -4.74 -18.27 19.82
N ASP A 305 -4.61 -19.60 19.91
CA ASP A 305 -3.40 -20.30 19.44
C ASP A 305 -3.41 -20.36 17.90
N MET A 306 -4.58 -20.58 17.30
CA MET A 306 -4.77 -20.53 15.85
C MET A 306 -4.52 -19.11 15.29
N TYR A 307 -5.06 -18.08 15.96
CA TYR A 307 -4.76 -16.68 15.62
C TYR A 307 -3.26 -16.38 15.71
N ASP A 308 -2.61 -16.73 16.83
CA ASP A 308 -1.19 -16.44 17.05
C ASP A 308 -0.30 -17.16 16.05
N ALA A 309 -0.63 -18.39 15.67
CA ALA A 309 0.08 -19.12 14.63
C ALA A 309 0.00 -18.39 13.29
N CYS A 310 -1.20 -17.98 12.87
CA CYS A 310 -1.42 -17.21 11.65
C CYS A 310 -0.58 -15.93 11.64
N LEU A 311 -0.70 -15.12 12.70
CA LEU A 311 0.01 -13.84 12.79
C LEU A 311 1.52 -14.06 12.77
N ALA A 312 2.02 -15.06 13.51
CA ALA A 312 3.44 -15.41 13.50
C ALA A 312 3.95 -15.80 12.10
N GLN A 313 3.12 -16.46 11.28
CA GLN A 313 3.49 -16.82 9.92
C GLN A 313 3.58 -15.58 9.02
N LEU A 314 2.60 -14.67 9.05
CA LEU A 314 2.64 -13.40 8.31
C LEU A 314 3.82 -12.52 8.75
N THR A 315 3.99 -12.35 10.06
CA THR A 315 5.12 -11.60 10.62
C THR A 315 6.46 -12.20 10.20
N SER A 316 6.58 -13.54 10.11
CA SER A 316 7.83 -14.15 9.66
C SER A 316 8.19 -13.82 8.20
N TRP A 317 7.20 -13.71 7.31
CA TRP A 317 7.40 -13.30 5.92
C TRP A 317 7.75 -11.82 5.80
N ALA A 318 7.11 -10.98 6.61
CA ALA A 318 7.41 -9.55 6.65
C ALA A 318 8.80 -9.26 7.28
N ASP A 319 9.18 -9.98 8.35
CA ASP A 319 10.51 -9.90 8.97
C ASP A 319 11.63 -10.32 8.00
N ASP A 320 11.39 -11.39 7.24
CA ASP A 320 12.31 -11.82 6.19
C ASP A 320 12.39 -10.76 5.09
N SER A 321 11.25 -10.19 4.66
CA SER A 321 11.21 -9.08 3.70
C SER A 321 12.00 -7.86 4.18
N ARG A 322 11.83 -7.43 5.43
CA ARG A 322 12.64 -6.35 6.04
C ARG A 322 14.14 -6.67 6.01
N THR A 323 14.50 -7.90 6.39
CA THR A 323 15.89 -8.38 6.41
C THR A 323 16.50 -8.38 5.01
N GLN A 324 15.80 -8.95 4.05
CA GLN A 324 16.25 -9.06 2.67
C GLN A 324 16.27 -7.69 1.97
N LEU A 325 15.29 -6.83 2.21
CA LEU A 325 15.25 -5.47 1.68
C LEU A 325 16.50 -4.68 2.10
N LYS A 326 16.81 -4.68 3.40
CA LYS A 326 18.01 -4.04 3.94
C LYS A 326 19.30 -4.57 3.31
N ALA A 327 19.40 -5.88 3.11
CA ALA A 327 20.58 -6.50 2.50
C ALA A 327 20.71 -6.18 1.00
N ASN A 328 19.62 -6.24 0.25
CA ASN A 328 19.63 -6.08 -1.20
C ASN A 328 19.72 -4.60 -1.64
N ILE A 329 19.06 -3.67 -0.96
CA ILE A 329 19.20 -2.23 -1.26
C ILE A 329 20.65 -1.78 -1.11
N ALA A 330 21.35 -2.25 -0.06
CA ALA A 330 22.74 -1.91 0.21
C ALA A 330 23.70 -2.40 -0.89
N ASN A 331 23.32 -3.46 -1.61
CA ASN A 331 24.11 -4.03 -2.71
C ASN A 331 23.68 -3.49 -4.09
N SER A 332 22.49 -2.91 -4.20
CA SER A 332 21.97 -2.38 -5.46
C SER A 332 22.73 -1.15 -5.91
N THR A 333 23.20 -1.21 -7.16
CA THR A 333 23.82 -0.10 -7.90
C THR A 333 22.91 0.46 -8.97
N ALA A 334 21.61 0.13 -8.93
CA ALA A 334 20.66 0.61 -9.93
C ALA A 334 20.51 2.14 -9.89
N THR A 335 20.18 2.71 -11.05
CA THR A 335 19.95 4.14 -11.24
C THR A 335 18.75 4.58 -10.41
N TRP A 336 17.68 3.81 -10.49
CA TRP A 336 16.45 4.01 -9.73
C TRP A 336 16.15 2.77 -8.87
N LYS A 337 15.55 3.01 -7.71
CA LYS A 337 15.24 1.96 -6.72
C LYS A 337 13.81 2.19 -6.23
N ILE A 338 12.98 1.17 -6.39
CA ILE A 338 11.55 1.19 -6.06
C ILE A 338 11.27 0.10 -5.03
N VAL A 339 10.55 0.42 -3.96
CA VAL A 339 9.95 -0.60 -3.09
C VAL A 339 8.50 -0.81 -3.52
N ASN A 340 8.12 -2.05 -3.77
CA ASN A 340 6.75 -2.46 -4.09
C ASN A 340 6.19 -3.27 -2.91
N SER A 341 5.04 -2.85 -2.40
CA SER A 341 4.39 -3.44 -1.23
C SER A 341 2.87 -3.37 -1.39
N HIS A 342 2.12 -4.07 -0.54
CA HIS A 342 0.68 -3.84 -0.49
C HIS A 342 0.31 -2.68 0.44
N TYR A 343 0.98 -2.57 1.59
CA TYR A 343 0.68 -1.56 2.61
C TYR A 343 1.69 -0.40 2.62
N ASN A 344 1.16 0.81 2.70
CA ASN A 344 1.95 2.01 2.98
C ASN A 344 2.52 2.00 4.43
N PRO A 345 3.83 2.27 4.63
CA PRO A 345 4.48 2.20 5.93
C PRO A 345 4.00 3.23 6.95
N TYR A 346 3.57 4.42 6.55
CA TYR A 346 3.08 5.43 7.50
C TYR A 346 1.56 5.43 7.66
N ALA A 347 0.80 4.90 6.69
CA ALA A 347 -0.65 4.89 6.78
C ALA A 347 -1.21 3.63 7.47
N HIS A 348 -0.51 2.49 7.40
CA HIS A 348 -1.06 1.20 7.84
C HIS A 348 -0.29 0.54 8.99
N TYR A 349 0.87 1.07 9.38
CA TYR A 349 1.61 0.62 10.55
C TYR A 349 1.50 1.64 11.67
N ALA A 350 1.52 1.19 12.92
CA ALA A 350 1.75 2.06 14.06
C ALA A 350 3.15 2.71 13.97
N GLU A 351 3.36 3.79 14.74
CA GLU A 351 4.60 4.58 14.69
C GLU A 351 5.88 3.73 14.76
N ALA A 352 5.89 2.67 15.59
CA ALA A 352 7.06 1.78 15.69
C ALA A 352 7.34 1.00 14.39
N GLY A 353 6.31 0.45 13.74
CA GLY A 353 6.45 -0.28 12.47
C GLY A 353 6.81 0.66 11.31
N MET A 354 6.21 1.86 11.28
CA MET A 354 6.61 2.92 10.35
C MET A 354 8.11 3.24 10.49
N GLN A 355 8.59 3.45 11.73
CA GLN A 355 10.00 3.76 11.99
C GLN A 355 10.93 2.63 11.56
N GLU A 356 10.53 1.36 11.71
CA GLU A 356 11.32 0.23 11.25
C GLU A 356 11.53 0.26 9.72
N TRP A 357 10.47 0.49 8.95
CA TRP A 357 10.57 0.65 7.49
C TRP A 357 11.37 1.88 7.10
N PHE A 358 11.13 3.02 7.76
CA PHE A 358 11.85 4.27 7.50
C PHE A 358 13.35 4.13 7.79
N ASP A 359 13.73 3.45 8.88
CA ASP A 359 15.13 3.17 9.21
C ASP A 359 15.83 2.29 8.17
N ILE A 360 15.09 1.36 7.53
CA ILE A 360 15.63 0.52 6.46
C ILE A 360 15.92 1.35 5.21
N ILE A 361 15.02 2.26 4.80
CA ILE A 361 15.15 3.01 3.54
C ILE A 361 15.95 4.30 3.68
N ASN A 362 16.11 4.85 4.88
CA ASN A 362 16.78 6.12 5.12
C ASN A 362 18.23 6.13 4.60
N GLY A 363 18.53 7.07 3.70
CA GLY A 363 19.88 7.27 3.15
C GLY A 363 20.35 6.14 2.22
N THR A 364 19.45 5.29 1.74
CA THR A 364 19.80 4.13 0.91
C THR A 364 19.66 4.36 -0.61
N GLY A 365 19.09 5.50 -0.99
CA GLY A 365 18.80 5.82 -2.39
C GLY A 365 17.58 5.10 -2.95
N VAL A 366 16.68 4.59 -2.10
CA VAL A 366 15.29 4.33 -2.52
C VAL A 366 14.66 5.66 -2.94
N HIS A 367 13.99 5.67 -4.08
CA HIS A 367 13.39 6.87 -4.64
C HIS A 367 11.87 6.88 -4.53
N LEU A 368 11.27 5.69 -4.62
CA LEU A 368 9.83 5.51 -4.70
C LEU A 368 9.40 4.30 -3.89
N TRP A 369 8.33 4.46 -3.13
CA TRP A 369 7.58 3.41 -2.48
C TRP A 369 6.19 3.39 -3.12
N LEU A 370 5.81 2.25 -3.69
CA LEU A 370 4.49 2.02 -4.27
C LEU A 370 3.71 1.05 -3.39
N ASN A 371 2.42 1.34 -3.24
CA ASN A 371 1.49 0.45 -2.55
C ASN A 371 0.06 0.57 -3.06
N GLY A 372 -0.76 -0.40 -2.67
CA GLY A 372 -2.20 -0.43 -2.89
C GLY A 372 -2.94 -0.29 -1.56
N HIS A 373 -3.86 -1.24 -1.32
CA HIS A 373 -4.67 -1.45 -0.11
C HIS A 373 -5.70 -0.35 0.17
N THR A 374 -5.23 0.89 0.24
CA THR A 374 -6.15 2.03 0.20
C THR A 374 -6.70 2.13 -1.21
N HIS A 375 -8.02 2.02 -1.38
CA HIS A 375 -8.66 2.06 -2.70
C HIS A 375 -8.73 3.45 -3.34
N GLY A 376 -7.71 4.27 -3.11
CA GLY A 376 -7.55 5.63 -3.62
C GLY A 376 -6.15 5.86 -4.16
N GLU A 377 -5.89 7.11 -4.56
CA GLU A 377 -4.62 7.50 -5.17
C GLU A 377 -4.09 8.78 -4.53
N ASN A 378 -2.82 8.78 -4.15
CA ASN A 378 -2.11 9.98 -3.69
C ASN A 378 -0.65 9.98 -4.09
N HIS A 379 0.00 11.10 -3.82
CA HIS A 379 1.45 11.20 -3.87
C HIS A 379 1.91 12.05 -2.71
N ASP A 380 2.71 11.43 -1.86
CA ASP A 380 3.35 12.03 -0.72
C ASP A 380 4.86 12.01 -0.90
N TYR A 381 5.56 12.86 -0.15
CA TYR A 381 7.01 12.96 -0.22
C TYR A 381 7.62 13.13 1.17
N SER A 382 8.74 12.45 1.38
CA SER A 382 9.57 12.67 2.55
C SER A 382 10.88 13.31 2.16
N SER A 383 11.05 14.59 2.51
CA SER A 383 12.31 15.30 2.28
C SER A 383 13.47 14.77 3.14
N SER A 384 13.17 14.19 4.30
CA SER A 384 14.17 13.62 5.22
C SER A 384 14.68 12.26 4.74
N LEU A 385 13.82 11.45 4.11
CA LEU A 385 14.19 10.16 3.53
C LEU A 385 14.65 10.28 2.07
N GLY A 386 14.19 11.31 1.35
CA GLY A 386 14.36 11.45 -0.10
C GLY A 386 13.50 10.48 -0.90
N VAL A 387 12.34 10.08 -0.36
CA VAL A 387 11.46 9.03 -0.91
C VAL A 387 10.11 9.62 -1.25
N HIS A 388 9.59 9.28 -2.42
CA HIS A 388 8.21 9.48 -2.80
C HIS A 388 7.37 8.27 -2.37
N PHE A 389 6.20 8.50 -1.79
CA PHE A 389 5.21 7.47 -1.47
C PHE A 389 4.00 7.67 -2.36
N VAL A 390 3.52 6.60 -2.97
CA VAL A 390 2.39 6.66 -3.90
C VAL A 390 1.44 5.53 -3.55
N ASP A 391 0.28 5.90 -3.00
CA ASP A 391 -0.86 5.00 -2.89
C ASP A 391 -1.52 4.91 -4.28
N ASN A 392 -1.77 3.67 -4.72
CA ASN A 392 -2.27 3.31 -6.04
C ASN A 392 -3.15 2.06 -5.94
N GLY A 393 -4.23 2.15 -5.17
CA GLY A 393 -5.19 1.04 -4.97
C GLY A 393 -6.52 1.24 -5.69
N ALA A 394 -6.61 2.13 -6.67
CA ALA A 394 -7.84 2.35 -7.43
C ALA A 394 -7.85 1.57 -8.76
N GLY A 395 -7.31 0.34 -8.79
CA GLY A 395 -7.18 -0.46 -10.02
C GLY A 395 -8.49 -1.03 -10.58
N GLY A 396 -9.59 -0.94 -9.82
CA GLY A 396 -10.93 -1.29 -10.27
C GLY A 396 -11.43 -2.68 -9.84
N GLY A 397 -10.70 -3.35 -8.95
CA GLY A 397 -11.11 -4.63 -8.36
C GLY A 397 -12.22 -4.50 -7.32
N ILE A 398 -12.32 -3.33 -6.72
CA ILE A 398 -13.23 -2.97 -5.63
C ILE A 398 -13.63 -1.49 -5.78
N ILE A 399 -14.57 -1.01 -4.95
CA ILE A 399 -15.03 0.37 -5.02
C ILE A 399 -13.90 1.34 -4.65
N LYS A 400 -13.67 2.34 -5.50
CA LYS A 400 -12.77 3.47 -5.23
C LYS A 400 -13.19 4.28 -4.01
N GLU A 401 -12.21 4.83 -3.32
CA GLU A 401 -12.34 5.59 -2.10
C GLU A 401 -11.36 6.77 -2.08
N SER A 402 -11.42 7.59 -1.03
CA SER A 402 -10.41 8.62 -0.80
C SER A 402 -9.10 7.98 -0.35
N ALA A 403 -7.97 8.56 -0.76
CA ALA A 403 -6.67 8.10 -0.34
C ALA A 403 -6.44 8.28 1.18
N SER A 404 -5.44 7.57 1.70
CA SER A 404 -5.08 7.58 3.11
C SER A 404 -4.58 8.95 3.52
N GLY A 405 -4.93 9.35 4.73
CA GLY A 405 -4.38 10.56 5.35
C GLY A 405 -3.01 10.29 5.96
N ILE A 406 -2.23 11.35 6.18
CA ILE A 406 -0.96 11.27 6.92
C ILE A 406 -1.27 11.31 8.43
N PRO A 407 -0.92 10.26 9.21
CA PRO A 407 -1.15 10.28 10.65
C PRO A 407 -0.25 11.30 11.36
N THR A 408 -0.68 11.77 12.54
CA THR A 408 0.05 12.82 13.28
C THR A 408 1.50 12.49 13.61
N TYR A 409 1.84 11.21 13.84
CA TYR A 409 3.23 10.79 14.09
C TYR A 409 4.11 10.80 12.82
N ALA A 410 3.51 10.87 11.63
CA ALA A 410 4.17 10.89 10.34
C ALA A 410 4.30 12.30 9.74
N GLU A 411 3.55 13.29 10.25
CA GLU A 411 3.52 14.68 9.74
C GLU A 411 4.91 15.37 9.74
N ASP A 412 5.81 14.98 10.65
CA ASP A 412 7.20 15.49 10.70
C ASP A 412 8.11 14.86 9.62
N TYR A 413 7.69 13.77 9.00
CA TYR A 413 8.47 13.01 8.02
C TYR A 413 7.95 13.15 6.59
N VAL A 414 6.63 13.19 6.43
CA VAL A 414 5.94 13.06 5.15
C VAL A 414 5.05 14.27 4.94
N GLU A 415 5.12 14.86 3.75
CA GLU A 415 4.23 15.92 3.30
C GLU A 415 3.39 15.44 2.11
N ASN A 416 2.13 15.84 2.08
CA ASN A 416 1.27 15.57 0.94
C ASN A 416 1.62 16.49 -0.23
N LEU A 417 1.79 15.91 -1.43
CA LEU A 417 1.93 16.67 -2.67
C LEU A 417 0.60 16.82 -3.39
N TRP A 418 -0.14 15.72 -3.53
CA TRP A 418 -1.50 15.72 -4.04
C TRP A 418 -2.27 14.48 -3.58
N VAL A 419 -3.60 14.59 -3.57
CA VAL A 419 -4.54 13.50 -3.30
C VAL A 419 -5.63 13.54 -4.36
N TYR A 420 -5.98 12.39 -4.90
CA TYR A 420 -7.13 12.24 -5.76
C TYR A 420 -8.44 12.22 -4.94
N ASP A 421 -9.54 12.78 -5.46
CA ASP A 421 -10.77 12.98 -4.68
C ASP A 421 -11.60 11.69 -4.45
N GLY A 422 -11.11 10.55 -4.93
CA GLY A 422 -11.72 9.23 -4.81
C GLY A 422 -12.87 8.98 -5.79
N THR A 423 -12.94 9.73 -6.90
CA THR A 423 -14.02 9.60 -7.89
C THR A 423 -13.66 8.85 -9.18
N GLU A 424 -12.41 8.45 -9.37
CA GLU A 424 -11.94 7.71 -10.55
C GLU A 424 -11.15 6.45 -10.16
N TYR A 425 -10.93 5.61 -11.16
CA TYR A 425 -10.08 4.42 -11.12
C TYR A 425 -8.90 4.66 -12.06
N GLY A 426 -7.77 4.03 -11.78
CA GLY A 426 -6.54 4.36 -12.47
C GLY A 426 -5.42 3.35 -12.28
N PHE A 427 -4.29 3.75 -12.84
CA PHE A 427 -3.00 3.11 -12.71
C PHE A 427 -1.95 4.19 -12.89
N PHE A 428 -0.72 3.93 -12.46
CA PHE A 428 0.38 4.88 -12.61
C PHE A 428 1.28 4.47 -13.78
N SER A 429 1.67 5.47 -14.56
CA SER A 429 2.69 5.32 -15.59
C SER A 429 3.99 5.96 -15.14
N LEU A 430 5.03 5.16 -15.03
CA LEU A 430 6.36 5.56 -14.60
C LEU A 430 7.27 5.63 -15.82
N THR A 431 8.05 6.72 -15.94
CA THR A 431 9.11 6.84 -16.94
C THR A 431 10.40 7.27 -16.27
N ALA A 432 11.52 6.70 -16.70
CA ALA A 432 12.83 6.88 -16.10
C ALA A 432 13.91 7.18 -17.15
N SER A 433 14.92 7.91 -16.71
CA SER A 433 16.03 8.47 -17.51
C SER A 433 17.33 8.48 -16.74
#